data_AF-A0A7K4CJL4-F1
#
_entry.id   AF-A0A7K4CJL4-F1
#
_cell.length_a   1.000
_cell.length_b   1.000
_cell.length_c   1.000
_cell.angle_alpha   90.00
_cell.angle_beta   90.00
_cell.angle_gamma   90.00
#
_symmetry.space_group_name_H-M   'P 1'
#
loop_
_entity.id
_entity.type
_entity.pdbx_description
1 polymer ?
#
loop_
_entity_poly.entity_id
_entity_poly.type
_entity_poly.pdbx_seq_one_letter_code
_entity_poly.pdbx_strand_id
1 'polypeptide(L)'
;MKSPCIPITDDDPRRAECSEILHEIDALCTMHEKISQASECREFNRRAALLLQRLEDAGWNRLADRAMDILASCNPKDLSQCDSIQQARASLQRLKELAKLGLENESD
;
A
#
# COMPACT_ATOMS: atom_id res chain seq x y z
N MET A 1 9.93 -30.25 -27.89
CA MET A 1 8.45 -30.21 -27.85
C MET A 1 8.04 -28.84 -27.38
N LYS A 2 7.17 -28.15 -28.13
CA LYS A 2 6.74 -26.78 -27.83
C LYS A 2 5.81 -26.82 -26.60
N SER A 3 6.19 -26.11 -25.55
CA SER A 3 5.33 -25.90 -24.38
C SER A 3 4.01 -25.25 -24.83
N PRO A 4 2.85 -25.73 -24.37
CA PRO A 4 1.57 -25.13 -24.74
C PRO A 4 1.47 -23.76 -24.06
N CYS A 5 1.23 -22.73 -24.85
CA CYS A 5 0.80 -21.43 -24.34
C CYS A 5 -0.55 -21.62 -23.66
N ILE A 6 -0.58 -21.56 -22.32
CA ILE A 6 -1.80 -21.60 -21.54
C ILE A 6 -2.58 -20.30 -21.82
N PRO A 7 -3.87 -20.35 -22.14
CA PRO A 7 -4.67 -19.15 -22.30
C PRO A 7 -4.74 -18.42 -20.95
N ILE A 8 -4.37 -17.13 -20.96
CA ILE A 8 -4.48 -16.22 -19.82
C ILE A 8 -5.96 -16.16 -19.46
N THR A 9 -6.35 -16.88 -18.41
CA THR A 9 -7.68 -16.78 -17.81
C THR A 9 -7.61 -15.72 -16.73
N ASP A 10 -8.54 -14.78 -16.78
CA ASP A 10 -8.71 -13.63 -15.88
C ASP A 10 -9.15 -14.04 -14.46
N ASP A 11 -9.06 -15.33 -14.13
CA ASP A 11 -9.55 -15.98 -12.90
C ASP A 11 -8.37 -16.41 -12.00
N ASP A 12 -7.33 -15.57 -11.90
CA ASP A 12 -6.28 -15.75 -10.91
C ASP A 12 -6.62 -14.88 -9.68
N PRO A 13 -7.04 -15.48 -8.55
CA PRO A 13 -7.44 -14.73 -7.36
C PRO A 13 -6.32 -13.85 -6.82
N ARG A 14 -5.06 -14.22 -7.07
CA ARG A 14 -3.90 -13.41 -6.66
C ARG A 14 -3.80 -12.14 -7.49
N ARG A 15 -4.03 -12.16 -8.81
CA ARG A 15 -4.07 -10.95 -9.64
C ARG A 15 -5.17 -9.96 -9.24
N ALA A 16 -6.36 -10.45 -8.88
CA ALA A 16 -7.44 -9.59 -8.40
C ALA A 16 -7.05 -8.90 -7.07
N GLU A 17 -6.46 -9.66 -6.14
CA GLU A 17 -5.93 -9.13 -4.88
C GLU A 17 -4.80 -8.11 -5.09
N CYS A 18 -3.89 -8.37 -6.02
CA CYS A 18 -2.86 -7.40 -6.42
C CYS A 18 -3.44 -6.08 -6.91
N SER A 19 -4.50 -6.14 -7.73
CA SER A 19 -5.18 -4.97 -8.26
C SER A 19 -5.86 -4.17 -7.13
N GLU A 20 -6.49 -4.86 -6.18
CA GLU A 20 -7.09 -4.22 -5.00
C GLU A 20 -6.03 -3.56 -4.10
N ILE A 21 -4.91 -4.23 -3.84
CA ILE A 21 -3.80 -3.69 -3.06
C ILE A 21 -3.27 -2.41 -3.72
N LEU A 22 -3.05 -2.43 -5.04
CA LEU A 22 -2.60 -1.26 -5.79
C LEU A 22 -3.61 -0.11 -5.71
N HIS A 23 -4.90 -0.41 -5.85
CA HIS A 23 -5.96 0.59 -5.77
C HIS A 23 -6.02 1.21 -4.37
N GLU A 24 -5.89 0.41 -3.32
CA GLU A 24 -5.87 0.91 -1.94
C GLU A 24 -4.63 1.79 -1.69
N ILE A 25 -3.45 1.40 -2.17
CA ILE A 25 -2.23 2.23 -2.09
C ILE A 25 -2.41 3.56 -2.82
N ASP A 26 -3.03 3.56 -4.00
CA ASP A 26 -3.32 4.78 -4.76
C ASP A 26 -4.32 5.69 -4.04
N ALA A 27 -5.37 5.09 -3.46
CA ALA A 27 -6.36 5.80 -2.65
C ALA A 27 -5.71 6.43 -1.42
N LEU A 28 -4.80 5.71 -0.74
CA LEU A 28 -4.02 6.23 0.39
C LEU A 28 -3.11 7.39 -0.03
N CYS A 29 -2.44 7.30 -1.19
CA CYS A 29 -1.65 8.42 -1.72
C CYS A 29 -2.51 9.66 -1.93
N THR A 30 -3.64 9.50 -2.64
CA THR A 30 -4.56 10.60 -2.96
C THR A 30 -5.19 11.21 -1.70
N MET A 31 -5.57 10.36 -0.73
CA MET A 31 -6.09 10.81 0.56
C MET A 31 -5.03 11.61 1.30
N HIS A 32 -3.80 11.10 1.38
CA HIS A 32 -2.70 11.76 2.07
C HIS A 32 -2.34 13.13 1.47
N GLU A 33 -2.39 13.28 0.15
CA GLU A 33 -2.19 14.59 -0.51
C GLU A 33 -3.23 15.64 -0.12
N LYS A 34 -4.40 15.21 0.33
CA LYS A 34 -5.52 16.08 0.69
C LYS A 34 -5.70 16.23 2.21
N ILE A 35 -4.92 15.52 3.03
CA ILE A 35 -4.99 15.63 4.49
C ILE A 35 -4.70 17.08 4.88
N SER A 36 -5.71 17.71 5.46
CA SER A 36 -5.64 19.06 5.99
C SER A 36 -5.91 19.08 7.49
N GLN A 37 -6.60 18.05 8.01
CA GLN A 37 -7.02 17.94 9.40
C GLN A 37 -6.60 16.63 10.07
N ALA A 38 -6.45 16.66 11.40
CA ALA A 38 -6.06 15.51 12.20
C ALA A 38 -7.07 14.34 12.11
N SER A 39 -8.35 14.61 11.87
CA SER A 39 -9.39 13.59 11.63
C SER A 39 -9.12 12.78 10.36
N GLU A 40 -8.71 13.44 9.28
CA GLU A 40 -8.37 12.79 7.99
C GLU A 40 -7.09 11.96 8.13
N CYS A 41 -6.14 12.44 8.91
CA CYS A 41 -4.92 11.71 9.26
C CYS A 41 -5.21 10.42 10.05
N ARG A 42 -6.18 10.46 10.98
CA ARG A 42 -6.62 9.25 11.70
C ARG A 42 -7.28 8.24 10.77
N GLU A 43 -8.11 8.70 9.83
CA GLU A 43 -8.75 7.81 8.86
C GLU A 43 -7.72 7.19 7.92
N PHE A 44 -6.76 7.99 7.44
CA PHE A 44 -5.62 7.50 6.68
C PHE A 44 -4.86 6.39 7.43
N ASN A 45 -4.54 6.61 8.71
CA ASN A 45 -3.88 5.61 9.54
C ASN A 45 -4.69 4.32 9.67
N ARG A 46 -6.00 4.45 9.89
CA ARG A 46 -6.89 3.30 10.01
C ARG A 46 -6.87 2.46 8.73
N ARG A 47 -6.97 3.11 7.56
CA ARG A 47 -6.91 2.43 6.25
C ARG A 47 -5.53 1.83 5.98
N ALA A 48 -4.45 2.55 6.30
CA ALA A 48 -3.09 2.04 6.16
C ALA A 48 -2.82 0.82 7.06
N ALA A 49 -3.39 0.78 8.27
CA ALA A 49 -3.29 -0.39 9.16
C ALA A 49 -4.07 -1.60 8.63
N LEU A 50 -5.24 -1.38 8.02
CA LEU A 50 -5.99 -2.45 7.34
C LEU A 50 -5.23 -2.97 6.12
N LEU A 51 -4.62 -2.07 5.33
CA LEU A 51 -3.78 -2.45 4.21
C LEU A 51 -2.58 -3.28 4.68
N LEU A 52 -1.89 -2.85 5.74
CA LEU A 52 -0.79 -3.59 6.35
C LEU A 52 -1.20 -5.03 6.68
N GLN A 53 -2.33 -5.20 7.39
CA GLN A 53 -2.84 -6.51 7.75
C GLN A 53 -3.11 -7.38 6.50
N ARG A 54 -3.69 -6.81 5.43
CA ARG A 54 -3.91 -7.54 4.17
C ARG A 54 -2.59 -7.96 3.51
N LEU A 55 -1.58 -7.09 3.53
CA LEU A 55 -0.25 -7.37 2.99
C LEU A 55 0.45 -8.48 3.78
N GLU A 56 0.33 -8.49 5.11
CA GLU A 56 0.87 -9.54 5.97
C GLU A 56 0.17 -10.88 5.74
N ASP A 57 -1.17 -10.89 5.66
CA ASP A 57 -1.97 -12.11 5.41
C ASP A 57 -1.66 -12.73 4.03
N ALA A 58 -1.46 -11.88 3.01
CA ALA A 58 -1.06 -12.30 1.67
C ALA A 58 0.43 -12.71 1.58
N GLY A 59 1.25 -12.46 2.61
CA GLY A 59 2.67 -12.78 2.66
C GLY A 59 3.61 -11.75 2.01
N TRP A 60 3.12 -10.55 1.73
CA TRP A 60 3.84 -9.49 1.03
C TRP A 60 4.73 -8.68 1.99
N ASN A 61 5.67 -9.37 2.63
CA ASN A 61 6.49 -8.85 3.73
C ASN A 61 7.17 -7.52 3.38
N ARG A 62 7.65 -7.34 2.14
CA ARG A 62 8.30 -6.10 1.70
C ARG A 62 7.35 -4.91 1.63
N LEU A 63 6.11 -5.12 1.19
CA LEU A 63 5.11 -4.05 1.19
C LEU A 63 4.59 -3.79 2.60
N ALA A 64 4.41 -4.84 3.41
CA ALA A 64 4.03 -4.73 4.82
C ALA A 64 5.04 -3.87 5.62
N ASP A 65 6.34 -4.13 5.47
CA ASP A 65 7.41 -3.34 6.11
C ASP A 65 7.30 -1.83 5.76
N ARG A 66 6.97 -1.52 4.50
CA ARG A 66 6.76 -0.15 4.04
C ARG A 66 5.46 0.46 4.53
N ALA A 67 4.39 -0.32 4.67
CA ALA A 67 3.17 0.15 5.33
C ALA A 67 3.41 0.43 6.83
N MET A 68 4.25 -0.35 7.50
CA MET A 68 4.71 -0.06 8.87
C MET A 68 5.48 1.26 8.96
N ASP A 69 6.43 1.53 8.04
CA ASP A 69 7.15 2.82 7.96
C ASP A 69 6.16 4.00 7.88
N ILE A 70 5.09 3.87 7.09
CA ILE A 70 4.07 4.92 6.91
C ILE A 70 3.30 5.17 8.22
N LEU A 71 2.85 4.10 8.87
CA LEU A 71 2.12 4.16 10.14
C LEU A 71 3.00 4.71 11.28
N ALA A 72 4.30 4.38 11.28
CA ALA A 72 5.26 4.94 12.22
C ALA A 72 5.49 6.44 11.98
N SER A 73 5.47 6.89 10.72
CA SER A 73 5.78 8.27 10.34
C SER A 73 4.64 9.24 10.64
N CYS A 74 3.39 8.88 10.35
CA CYS A 74 2.25 9.77 10.55
C CYS A 74 1.35 9.21 11.65
N ASN A 75 1.67 9.48 12.92
CA ASN A 75 0.84 9.11 14.06
C ASN A 75 0.33 10.38 14.76
N PRO A 76 -0.92 10.81 14.51
CA PRO A 76 -1.44 12.04 15.11
C PRO A 76 -1.70 11.82 16.61
N LYS A 77 -0.70 12.13 17.45
CA LYS A 77 -0.86 12.22 18.90
C LYS A 77 -1.60 13.54 19.20
N ASP A 78 -2.91 13.43 19.43
CA ASP A 78 -3.81 14.45 20.00
C ASP A 78 -3.80 15.85 19.33
N LEU A 79 -4.93 16.19 18.68
CA LEU A 79 -5.32 17.52 18.18
C LEU A 79 -4.35 18.28 17.24
N SER A 80 -3.17 17.76 16.96
CA SER A 80 -2.13 18.43 16.16
C SER A 80 -2.18 17.99 14.69
N GLN A 81 -1.85 18.89 13.76
CA GLN A 81 -1.67 18.53 12.34
C GLN A 81 -0.52 17.52 12.20
N CYS A 82 -0.55 16.64 11.19
CA CYS A 82 0.56 15.72 10.95
C CYS A 82 1.79 16.53 10.50
N ASP A 83 2.80 16.67 11.36
CA ASP A 83 4.07 17.32 10.99
C ASP A 83 4.86 16.52 9.95
N SER A 84 4.55 15.21 9.82
CA SER A 84 5.25 14.27 8.96
C SER A 84 4.64 14.10 7.56
N ILE A 85 3.78 15.02 7.10
CA ILE A 85 3.12 14.92 5.77
C ILE A 85 4.15 14.69 4.65
N GLN A 86 5.25 15.43 4.65
CA GLN A 86 6.30 15.28 3.63
C GLN A 86 6.96 13.89 3.68
N GLN A 87 7.22 13.36 4.88
CA GLN A 87 7.86 12.06 5.09
C GLN A 87 6.92 10.91 4.72
N ALA A 88 5.67 10.95 5.17
CA ALA A 88 4.66 9.95 4.84
C ALA A 88 4.36 9.93 3.33
N ARG A 89 4.36 11.09 2.66
CA ARG A 89 4.24 11.17 1.19
C ARG A 89 5.39 10.46 0.48
N ALA A 90 6.63 10.65 0.93
CA ALA A 90 7.78 9.97 0.33
C ALA A 90 7.71 8.44 0.53
N SER A 91 7.29 7.99 1.71
CA SER A 91 7.11 6.56 2.00
C SER A 91 5.97 5.94 1.17
N LEU A 92 4.86 6.65 0.99
CA LEU A 92 3.74 6.24 0.13
C LEU A 92 4.13 6.12 -1.34
N GLN A 93 4.88 7.08 -1.87
CA GLN A 93 5.36 7.02 -3.25
C GLN A 93 6.25 5.79 -3.48
N ARG A 94 7.17 5.52 -2.54
CA ARG A 94 8.01 4.31 -2.60
C ARG A 94 7.18 3.03 -2.48
N LEU A 95 6.17 2.99 -1.61
CA LEU A 95 5.25 1.85 -1.51
C LEU A 95 4.53 1.61 -2.84
N LYS A 96 4.06 2.67 -3.50
CA LYS A 96 3.40 2.58 -4.81
C LYS A 96 4.35 2.10 -5.91
N GLU A 97 5.59 2.58 -5.94
CA GLU A 97 6.60 2.11 -6.88
C GLU A 97 6.95 0.64 -6.64
N LEU A 98 7.13 0.23 -5.38
CA LEU A 98 7.39 -1.15 -5.01
C LEU A 98 6.21 -2.08 -5.31
N ALA A 99 4.97 -1.63 -5.13
CA ALA A 99 3.81 -2.42 -5.48
C ALA A 99 3.68 -2.60 -7.00
N LYS A 100 4.09 -1.60 -7.78
CA LYS A 100 4.17 -1.72 -9.25
C LYS A 100 5.28 -2.67 -9.69
N LEU A 101 6.47 -2.59 -9.08
CA LEU A 101 7.65 -3.38 -9.44
C LEU A 101 7.66 -4.79 -8.85
N GLY A 102 7.08 -4.97 -7.66
CA GLY A 102 7.03 -6.22 -6.91
C GLY A 102 6.10 -7.26 -7.53
N LEU A 103 5.13 -6.81 -8.32
CA LEU A 103 4.33 -7.68 -9.19
C LEU A 103 5.13 -8.29 -10.35
N GLU A 104 6.35 -7.81 -10.59
CA GLU A 104 7.25 -8.34 -11.62
C GLU A 104 8.39 -9.20 -11.02
N ASN A 105 8.57 -9.25 -9.68
CA ASN A 105 9.74 -9.88 -9.03
C ASN A 105 9.39 -10.74 -7.79
N GLU A 106 8.27 -11.47 -7.78
CA GLU A 106 8.09 -12.66 -6.93
C GLU A 106 8.71 -13.88 -7.65
N SER A 107 10.00 -13.77 -7.95
CA SER A 107 10.83 -14.84 -8.53
C SER A 107 12.28 -14.59 -8.14
N ASP A 108 12.63 -14.87 -6.89
CA ASP A 108 13.88 -15.56 -6.52
C ASP A 108 13.71 -16.19 -5.12
#